data_AF-A0A1L9TZF8-F1
#
_entry.id   AF-A0A1L9TZF8-F1
#
_cell.length_a   1.000
_cell.length_b   1.000
_cell.length_c   1.000
_cell.angle_alpha   90.00
_cell.angle_beta   90.00
_cell.angle_gamma   90.00
#
_symmetry.space_group_name_H-M   'P 1'
#
loop_
_entity.id
_entity.type
_entity.pdbx_description
1 polymer ?
#
loop_
_entity_poly.entity_id
_entity_poly.type
_entity_poly.pdbx_seq_one_letter_code
_entity_poly.pdbx_strand_id
1 'polypeptide(L)'
;MKPSPSFVRLIDELFHHLDPQRTGFLNPEVYSDYLQACGAPESHNIWKASYTKNANYGYDMADRELTDHFTAYSVDFALRPRTPPSTTISSLLDPLSYLPSNQRNALSRFMRSQSVTPTSLSGGQKPMLSHRGFTELALYSVLLNPSAAWGQFNRVMQTFRLPVWTEWGDIPRDMLPLGPYQPEVERVRVLLEGARATSEEEVDALHARLKLEQRGRQHALDLLDDRVWVYR
;
A
#
# COMPACT_ATOMS: atom_id res chain seq x y z
N MET A 1 -8.53 -14.80 -16.73
CA MET A 1 -8.87 -16.19 -16.36
C MET A 1 -10.05 -16.15 -15.40
N LYS A 2 -10.93 -17.17 -15.39
CA LYS A 2 -12.04 -17.25 -14.42
C LYS A 2 -11.65 -18.21 -13.27
N PRO A 3 -11.87 -17.84 -12.00
CA PRO A 3 -11.64 -18.74 -10.88
C PRO A 3 -12.54 -19.98 -10.99
N SER A 4 -12.03 -21.14 -10.56
CA SER A 4 -12.86 -22.34 -10.47
C SER A 4 -13.88 -22.21 -9.34
N PRO A 5 -15.05 -22.87 -9.42
CA PRO A 5 -16.04 -22.85 -8.34
C PRO A 5 -15.48 -23.32 -6.99
N SER A 6 -14.58 -24.31 -7.01
CA SER A 6 -13.92 -24.80 -5.79
C SER A 6 -13.00 -23.76 -5.16
N PHE A 7 -12.28 -22.99 -5.98
CA PHE A 7 -11.46 -21.88 -5.51
C PHE A 7 -12.33 -20.79 -4.87
N VAL A 8 -13.41 -20.37 -5.56
CA VAL A 8 -14.32 -19.35 -5.03
C VAL A 8 -14.88 -19.80 -3.67
N ARG A 9 -15.36 -21.04 -3.56
CA ARG A 9 -15.91 -21.56 -2.30
C ARG A 9 -14.88 -21.59 -1.16
N LEU A 10 -13.62 -21.93 -1.46
CA LEU A 10 -12.55 -21.88 -0.47
C LEU A 10 -12.31 -20.45 0.04
N ILE A 11 -12.21 -19.49 -0.87
CA ILE A 11 -12.00 -18.07 -0.53
C ILE A 11 -13.20 -17.52 0.23
N ASP A 12 -14.41 -17.89 -0.16
CA ASP A 12 -15.64 -17.52 0.54
C ASP A 12 -15.58 -18.04 1.99
N GLU A 13 -15.27 -19.32 2.21
CA GLU A 13 -15.19 -19.88 3.57
C GLU A 13 -14.12 -19.19 4.42
N LEU A 14 -12.94 -18.91 3.84
CA LEU A 14 -11.89 -18.14 4.49
C LEU A 14 -12.38 -16.74 4.89
N PHE A 15 -13.06 -16.04 3.98
CA PHE A 15 -13.58 -14.71 4.26
C PHE A 15 -14.64 -14.73 5.35
N HIS A 16 -15.59 -15.67 5.32
CA HIS A 16 -16.62 -15.78 6.34
C HIS A 16 -16.06 -16.12 7.73
N HIS A 17 -14.94 -16.85 7.78
CA HIS A 17 -14.22 -17.07 9.04
C HIS A 17 -13.60 -15.76 9.57
N LEU A 18 -13.02 -14.95 8.68
CA LEU A 18 -12.39 -13.67 9.03
C LEU A 18 -13.41 -12.55 9.32
N ASP A 19 -14.62 -12.62 8.76
CA ASP A 19 -15.74 -11.70 8.98
C ASP A 19 -16.93 -12.39 9.67
N PRO A 20 -16.81 -12.80 10.94
CA PRO A 20 -17.87 -13.52 11.65
C PRO A 20 -19.14 -12.66 11.82
N GLN A 21 -18.99 -11.33 11.78
CA GLN A 21 -20.10 -10.38 11.87
C GLN A 21 -20.82 -10.15 10.54
N ARG A 22 -20.33 -10.76 9.44
CA ARG A 22 -20.90 -10.63 8.08
C ARG A 22 -21.09 -9.18 7.66
N THR A 23 -20.11 -8.34 7.99
CA THR A 23 -20.10 -6.93 7.60
C THR A 23 -19.87 -6.75 6.09
N GLY A 24 -19.33 -7.78 5.41
CA GLY A 24 -18.89 -7.74 4.03
C GLY A 24 -17.48 -7.16 3.86
N PHE A 25 -16.79 -6.86 4.96
CA PHE A 25 -15.49 -6.21 4.95
C PHE A 25 -14.54 -6.74 6.02
N LEU A 26 -13.25 -6.81 5.69
CA LEU A 26 -12.17 -7.05 6.64
C LEU A 26 -11.52 -5.73 7.03
N ASN A 27 -11.30 -5.55 8.33
CA ASN A 27 -10.48 -4.44 8.80
C ASN A 27 -8.98 -4.74 8.60
N PRO A 28 -8.11 -3.71 8.63
CA PRO A 28 -6.67 -3.89 8.45
C PRO A 28 -6.04 -4.90 9.40
N GLU A 29 -6.50 -4.95 10.65
CA GLU A 29 -5.95 -5.82 11.69
C GLU A 29 -6.19 -7.30 11.36
N VAL A 30 -7.45 -7.63 11.02
CA VAL A 30 -7.87 -8.98 10.64
C VAL A 30 -7.16 -9.43 9.36
N TYR A 31 -7.04 -8.55 8.36
CA TYR A 31 -6.30 -8.87 7.15
C TYR A 31 -4.79 -9.07 7.43
N SER A 32 -4.20 -8.25 8.29
CA SER A 32 -2.82 -8.43 8.76
C SER A 32 -2.62 -9.77 9.46
N ASP A 33 -3.55 -10.18 10.34
CA ASP A 33 -3.47 -11.47 11.04
C ASP A 33 -3.62 -12.65 10.07
N TYR A 34 -4.48 -12.52 9.05
CA TYR A 34 -4.54 -13.47 7.94
C TYR A 34 -3.20 -13.61 7.22
N LEU A 35 -2.53 -12.50 6.87
CA LEU A 35 -1.22 -12.55 6.22
C LEU A 35 -0.16 -13.21 7.10
N GLN A 36 -0.23 -13.02 8.41
CA GLN A 36 0.65 -13.71 9.35
C GLN A 36 0.35 -15.22 9.40
N ALA A 37 -0.91 -15.62 9.38
CA ALA A 37 -1.33 -17.02 9.31
C ALA A 37 -0.89 -17.69 7.98
N CYS A 38 -0.84 -16.95 6.88
CA CYS A 38 -0.23 -17.40 5.61
C CYS A 38 1.26 -17.72 5.76
N GLY A 39 1.91 -17.27 6.84
CA GLY A 39 3.35 -17.37 7.00
C GLY A 39 4.10 -16.36 6.13
N ALA A 40 3.46 -15.25 5.76
CA ALA A 40 4.12 -14.20 5.02
C ALA A 40 5.28 -13.61 5.85
N PRO A 41 6.43 -13.29 5.23
CA PRO A 41 7.49 -12.55 5.91
C PRO A 41 6.96 -11.23 6.46
N GLU A 42 7.53 -10.73 7.55
CA GLU A 42 7.09 -9.48 8.18
C GLU A 42 7.10 -8.29 7.19
N SER A 43 8.04 -8.28 6.25
CA SER A 43 8.11 -7.28 5.17
C SER A 43 6.92 -7.28 4.21
N HIS A 44 6.17 -8.38 4.10
CA HIS A 44 5.01 -8.50 3.22
C HIS A 44 3.71 -8.09 3.93
N ASN A 45 3.68 -8.09 5.25
CA ASN A 45 2.58 -7.52 6.02
C ASN A 45 2.81 -6.01 6.18
N ILE A 46 2.52 -5.27 5.10
CA ILE A 46 2.77 -3.82 4.99
C ILE A 46 2.17 -3.07 6.18
N TRP A 47 0.91 -3.35 6.51
CA TRP A 47 0.24 -2.67 7.61
C TRP A 47 0.96 -2.88 8.94
N LYS A 48 1.29 -4.13 9.28
CA LYS A 48 1.99 -4.44 10.54
C LYS A 48 3.40 -3.90 10.56
N ALA A 49 4.14 -4.03 9.46
CA ALA A 49 5.50 -3.49 9.33
C ALA A 49 5.53 -1.97 9.49
N SER A 50 4.53 -1.27 8.96
CA SER A 50 4.46 0.19 9.00
C SER A 50 3.97 0.69 10.35
N TYR A 51 3.08 -0.08 10.99
CA TYR A 51 2.69 0.14 12.38
C TYR A 51 3.88 -0.01 13.35
N THR A 52 4.70 -1.05 13.20
CA THR A 52 5.85 -1.29 14.11
C THR A 52 7.01 -0.32 13.89
N LYS A 53 7.30 0.04 12.63
CA LYS A 53 8.38 1.00 12.31
C LYS A 53 8.08 2.42 12.76
N ASN A 54 6.81 2.82 12.75
CA ASN A 54 6.41 4.20 12.95
C ASN A 54 5.68 4.41 14.27
N ALA A 55 6.36 4.17 15.40
CA ALA A 55 5.77 4.31 16.74
C ALA A 55 5.08 5.68 16.99
N ASN A 56 5.60 6.75 16.36
CA ASN A 56 5.05 8.11 16.47
C ASN A 56 3.79 8.35 15.63
N TYR A 57 3.63 7.63 14.52
CA TYR A 57 2.50 7.77 13.60
C TYR A 57 1.45 6.66 13.78
N GLY A 58 1.80 5.60 14.52
CA GLY A 58 0.91 4.52 14.91
C GLY A 58 0.11 3.96 13.75
N TYR A 59 -1.21 3.92 13.93
CA TYR A 59 -2.14 3.41 12.92
C TYR A 59 -2.26 4.27 11.66
N ASP A 60 -1.93 5.55 11.73
CA ASP A 60 -2.18 6.50 10.65
C ASP A 60 -1.30 6.21 9.42
N MET A 61 -0.01 5.95 9.65
CA MET A 61 0.90 5.55 8.57
C MET A 61 0.55 4.16 8.03
N ALA A 62 0.22 3.22 8.92
CA ALA A 62 -0.13 1.85 8.53
C ALA A 62 -1.37 1.80 7.63
N ASP A 63 -2.42 2.56 7.97
CA ASP A 63 -3.64 2.63 7.19
C ASP A 63 -3.43 3.34 5.85
N ARG A 64 -2.61 4.40 5.83
CA ARG A 64 -2.22 5.07 4.58
C ARG A 64 -1.49 4.10 3.65
N GLU A 65 -0.45 3.44 4.11
CA GLU A 65 0.35 2.54 3.27
C GLU A 65 -0.47 1.32 2.81
N LEU A 66 -1.38 0.81 3.64
CA LEU A 66 -2.29 -0.25 3.23
C LEU A 66 -3.31 0.25 2.18
N THR A 67 -3.77 1.49 2.29
CA THR A 67 -4.63 2.13 1.29
C THR A 67 -3.90 2.27 -0.05
N ASP A 68 -2.65 2.75 -0.02
CA ASP A 68 -1.81 2.86 -1.20
C ASP A 68 -1.57 1.48 -1.83
N HIS A 69 -1.37 0.45 -1.01
CA HIS A 69 -1.24 -0.94 -1.47
C HIS A 69 -2.51 -1.45 -2.18
N PHE A 70 -3.69 -1.33 -1.56
CA PHE A 70 -4.94 -1.76 -2.21
C PHE A 70 -5.22 -0.97 -3.50
N THR A 71 -4.89 0.32 -3.51
CA THR A 71 -4.99 1.17 -4.71
C THR A 71 -4.06 0.68 -5.81
N ALA A 72 -2.81 0.33 -5.48
CA ALA A 72 -1.84 -0.18 -6.45
C ALA A 72 -2.28 -1.50 -7.10
N TYR A 73 -2.95 -2.38 -6.35
CA TYR A 73 -3.55 -3.61 -6.89
C TYR A 73 -4.92 -3.40 -7.54
N SER A 74 -5.46 -2.17 -7.49
CA SER A 74 -6.79 -1.81 -8.00
C SER A 74 -7.90 -2.74 -7.49
N VAL A 75 -7.80 -3.14 -6.21
CA VAL A 75 -8.78 -4.03 -5.59
C VAL A 75 -9.90 -3.26 -4.91
N ASP A 76 -11.04 -3.89 -4.75
CA ASP A 76 -12.21 -3.27 -4.13
C ASP A 76 -12.07 -3.13 -2.60
N PHE A 77 -12.06 -1.89 -2.10
CA PHE A 77 -12.05 -1.56 -0.67
C PHE A 77 -12.85 -0.28 -0.39
N ALA A 78 -13.26 -0.10 0.86
CA ALA A 78 -13.96 1.10 1.32
C ALA A 78 -13.19 1.79 2.44
N LEU A 79 -13.08 3.12 2.39
CA LEU A 79 -12.53 3.90 3.50
C LEU A 79 -13.61 4.11 4.56
N ARG A 80 -13.32 3.74 5.81
CA ARG A 80 -14.22 3.96 6.95
C ARG A 80 -13.52 4.72 8.06
N PRO A 81 -14.24 5.48 8.90
CA PRO A 81 -13.66 6.12 10.08
C PRO A 81 -12.89 5.12 10.95
N ARG A 82 -11.68 5.50 11.37
CA ARG A 82 -10.83 4.67 12.23
C ARG A 82 -11.42 4.58 13.64
N THR A 83 -11.43 3.36 14.20
CA THR A 83 -11.70 3.11 15.61
C THR A 83 -10.71 2.06 16.11
N PRO A 84 -9.91 2.33 17.17
CA PRO A 84 -9.78 3.60 17.90
C PRO A 84 -9.24 4.73 17.01
N PRO A 85 -9.54 6.01 17.29
CA PRO A 85 -9.09 7.13 16.45
C PRO A 85 -7.56 7.15 16.33
N SER A 86 -7.06 7.48 15.13
CA SER A 86 -5.62 7.59 14.88
C SER A 86 -4.98 8.63 15.79
N THR A 87 -3.73 8.37 16.20
CA THR A 87 -2.95 9.32 17.02
C THR A 87 -2.87 10.66 16.29
N THR A 88 -3.45 11.70 16.89
CA THR A 88 -3.39 13.04 16.31
C THR A 88 -1.96 13.52 16.29
N ILE A 89 -1.42 13.73 15.09
CA ILE A 89 -0.17 14.44 14.92
C ILE A 89 -0.45 15.90 15.31
N SER A 90 0.13 16.35 16.42
CA SER A 90 0.22 17.78 16.72
C SER A 90 1.04 18.40 15.60
N SER A 91 0.37 19.03 14.63
CA SER A 91 1.09 19.75 13.58
C SER A 91 1.93 20.84 14.28
N LEU A 92 3.21 20.94 13.95
CA LEU A 92 4.09 22.03 14.45
C LEU A 92 3.61 23.42 14.00
N LEU A 93 2.62 23.46 13.10
CA LEU A 93 1.94 24.66 12.61
C LEU A 93 0.56 24.84 13.22
N ASP A 94 0.18 24.09 14.26
CA ASP A 94 -1.09 24.30 14.94
C ASP A 94 -0.98 25.59 15.76
N PRO A 95 -1.63 26.71 15.36
CA PRO A 95 -1.54 27.95 16.11
C PRO A 95 -2.09 27.81 17.54
N LEU A 96 -2.90 26.78 17.82
CA LEU A 96 -3.45 26.51 19.14
C LEU A 96 -2.49 25.73 20.05
N SER A 97 -1.39 25.20 19.52
CA SER A 97 -0.37 24.48 20.28
C SER A 97 0.39 25.42 21.25
N TYR A 98 0.56 26.69 20.88
CA TYR A 98 1.20 27.74 21.69
C TYR A 98 0.31 28.30 22.81
N LEU A 99 -0.99 27.98 22.82
CA LEU A 99 -1.93 28.52 23.78
C LEU A 99 -2.00 27.68 25.07
N PRO A 100 -2.12 28.32 26.24
CA PRO A 100 -2.45 27.66 27.50
C PRO A 100 -3.76 26.85 27.40
N SER A 101 -3.83 25.71 28.10
CA SER A 101 -4.92 24.72 28.01
C SER A 101 -6.32 25.29 28.29
N ASN A 102 -6.43 26.31 29.15
CA ASN A 102 -7.66 27.02 29.45
C ASN A 102 -8.17 27.91 28.31
N GLN A 103 -7.29 28.46 27.47
CA GLN A 103 -7.64 29.29 26.31
C GLN A 103 -7.91 28.45 25.07
N ARG A 104 -7.23 27.30 24.94
CA ARG A 104 -7.40 26.35 23.82
C ARG A 104 -8.85 25.87 23.68
N ASN A 105 -9.52 25.55 24.79
CA ASN A 105 -10.90 25.06 24.79
C ASN A 105 -11.95 26.12 24.40
N ALA A 106 -11.66 27.39 24.67
CA ALA A 106 -12.56 28.50 24.31
C ALA A 106 -12.40 28.88 22.84
N LEU A 107 -11.16 28.95 22.35
CA LEU A 107 -10.86 29.30 20.95
C LEU A 107 -11.15 28.17 19.98
N SER A 108 -11.01 26.90 20.38
CA SER A 108 -11.37 25.74 19.54
C SER A 108 -12.86 25.71 19.17
N ARG A 109 -13.75 26.24 20.02
CA ARG A 109 -15.17 26.40 19.70
C ARG A 109 -15.43 27.48 18.65
N PHE A 110 -14.62 28.54 18.64
CA PHE A 110 -14.79 29.69 17.75
C PHE A 110 -14.12 29.46 16.39
N MET A 111 -13.00 28.74 16.35
CA MET A 111 -12.27 28.37 15.14
C MET A 111 -12.77 27.07 14.48
N ARG A 112 -13.96 26.59 14.82
CA ARG A 112 -14.53 25.33 14.30
C ARG A 112 -14.73 25.32 12.77
N SER A 113 -14.69 26.47 12.10
CA SER A 113 -14.70 26.58 10.62
C SER A 113 -13.30 26.50 9.97
N GLN A 114 -12.24 26.56 10.78
CA GLN A 114 -10.84 26.36 10.40
C GLN A 114 -10.17 25.38 11.38
N SER A 115 -10.88 24.33 11.80
CA SER A 115 -10.18 23.22 12.45
C SER A 115 -9.20 22.69 11.42
N VAL A 116 -7.93 23.05 11.56
CA VAL A 116 -6.81 22.29 11.02
C VAL A 116 -7.07 20.88 11.53
N THR A 117 -7.67 20.05 10.68
CA THR A 117 -7.81 18.63 10.94
C THR A 117 -6.45 18.18 11.40
N PRO A 118 -6.31 17.51 12.57
CA PRO A 118 -5.03 16.96 12.97
C PRO A 118 -4.49 16.21 11.74
N THR A 119 -3.30 16.60 11.28
CA THR A 119 -2.79 16.22 9.95
C THR A 119 -2.64 14.71 9.92
N SER A 120 -3.70 14.02 9.53
CA SER A 120 -3.74 12.57 9.52
C SER A 120 -3.38 12.14 8.11
N LEU A 121 -2.30 11.38 8.00
CA LEU A 121 -1.76 10.83 6.77
C LEU A 121 -2.81 9.96 6.04
N SER A 122 -3.65 9.27 6.80
CA SER A 122 -4.79 8.48 6.30
C SER A 122 -6.13 9.22 6.38
N GLY A 123 -6.16 10.51 6.75
CA GLY A 123 -7.39 11.29 6.89
C GLY A 123 -8.34 10.81 7.99
N GLY A 124 -7.85 10.08 8.99
CA GLY A 124 -8.63 9.47 10.06
C GLY A 124 -9.47 8.28 9.58
N GLN A 125 -9.17 7.77 8.40
CA GLN A 125 -9.86 6.64 7.78
C GLN A 125 -8.97 5.40 7.77
N LYS A 126 -9.59 4.23 7.75
CA LYS A 126 -8.94 2.95 7.55
C LYS A 126 -9.49 2.24 6.31
N PRO A 127 -8.64 1.56 5.54
CA PRO A 127 -9.09 0.78 4.40
C PRO A 127 -9.73 -0.52 4.87
N MET A 128 -11.01 -0.70 4.53
CA MET A 128 -11.78 -1.91 4.79
C MET A 128 -11.82 -2.73 3.51
N LEU A 129 -11.14 -3.87 3.50
CA LEU A 129 -11.05 -4.75 2.33
C LEU A 129 -12.38 -5.45 2.12
N SER A 130 -13.00 -5.28 0.95
CA SER A 130 -14.26 -5.95 0.64
C SER A 130 -14.05 -7.45 0.37
N HIS A 131 -15.14 -8.23 0.41
CA HIS A 131 -15.09 -9.64 -0.03
C HIS A 131 -14.55 -9.81 -1.45
N ARG A 132 -14.96 -8.92 -2.36
CA ARG A 132 -14.49 -8.91 -3.74
C ARG A 132 -13.00 -8.61 -3.81
N GLY A 133 -12.54 -7.57 -3.13
CA GLY A 133 -11.12 -7.21 -3.09
C GLY A 133 -10.25 -8.29 -2.48
N PHE A 134 -10.72 -8.95 -1.42
CA PHE A 134 -10.04 -10.12 -0.84
C PHE A 134 -9.90 -11.26 -1.85
N THR A 135 -10.96 -11.55 -2.60
CA THR A 135 -10.94 -12.56 -3.66
C THR A 135 -9.96 -12.20 -4.78
N GLU A 136 -9.93 -10.93 -5.19
CA GLU A 136 -9.00 -10.42 -6.20
C GLU A 136 -7.54 -10.54 -5.73
N LEU A 137 -7.23 -10.19 -4.47
CA LEU A 137 -5.89 -10.37 -3.89
C LEU A 137 -5.48 -11.85 -3.81
N ALA A 138 -6.39 -12.73 -3.40
CA ALA A 138 -6.14 -14.16 -3.38
C ALA A 138 -5.85 -14.71 -4.79
N LEU A 139 -6.59 -14.23 -5.80
CA LEU A 139 -6.33 -14.57 -7.20
C LEU A 139 -4.98 -14.08 -7.67
N TYR A 140 -4.60 -12.84 -7.35
CA TYR A 140 -3.28 -12.32 -7.70
C TYR A 140 -2.15 -13.14 -7.07
N SER A 141 -2.29 -13.56 -5.80
CA SER A 141 -1.33 -14.45 -5.15
C SER A 141 -1.15 -15.77 -5.91
N VAL A 142 -2.26 -16.42 -6.28
CA VAL A 142 -2.24 -17.67 -7.06
C VAL A 142 -1.63 -17.47 -8.44
N LEU A 143 -1.98 -16.41 -9.15
CA LEU A 143 -1.50 -16.17 -10.51
C LEU A 143 -0.03 -15.78 -10.54
N LEU A 144 0.45 -15.07 -9.50
CA LEU A 144 1.84 -14.67 -9.37
C LEU A 144 2.74 -15.84 -8.97
N ASN A 145 2.34 -16.60 -7.94
CA ASN A 145 3.09 -17.75 -7.47
C ASN A 145 2.16 -18.85 -6.93
N PRO A 146 1.67 -19.75 -7.81
CA PRO A 146 0.70 -20.76 -7.41
C PRO A 146 1.21 -21.72 -6.33
N SER A 147 2.50 -22.06 -6.36
CA SER A 147 3.12 -22.98 -5.41
C SER A 147 3.24 -22.35 -4.01
N ALA A 148 3.56 -21.05 -3.93
CA ALA A 148 3.56 -20.34 -2.67
C ALA A 148 2.13 -20.17 -2.13
N ALA A 149 1.18 -19.77 -2.99
CA ALA A 149 -0.22 -19.60 -2.62
C ALA A 149 -0.84 -20.93 -2.09
N TRP A 150 -0.51 -22.06 -2.73
CA TRP A 150 -0.89 -23.39 -2.25
C TRP A 150 -0.46 -23.63 -0.79
N GLY A 151 0.82 -23.42 -0.50
CA GLY A 151 1.35 -23.59 0.85
C GLY A 151 0.75 -22.61 1.87
N GLN A 152 0.48 -21.38 1.44
CA GLN A 152 -0.17 -20.35 2.26
C GLN A 152 -1.60 -20.74 2.61
N PHE A 153 -2.41 -21.18 1.65
CA PHE A 153 -3.79 -21.58 1.92
C PHE A 153 -3.86 -22.77 2.86
N ASN A 154 -3.07 -23.83 2.62
CA ASN A 154 -3.03 -24.98 3.54
C ASN A 154 -2.65 -24.55 4.96
N ARG A 155 -1.65 -23.68 5.11
CA ARG A 155 -1.24 -23.16 6.41
C ARG A 155 -2.33 -22.35 7.10
N VAL A 156 -3.00 -21.44 6.39
CA VAL A 156 -4.10 -20.65 6.97
C VAL A 156 -5.25 -21.54 7.38
N MET A 157 -5.67 -22.45 6.51
CA MET A 157 -6.77 -23.38 6.79
C MET A 157 -6.49 -24.22 8.04
N GLN A 158 -5.25 -24.70 8.21
CA GLN A 158 -4.79 -25.40 9.41
C GLN A 158 -4.79 -24.50 10.65
N THR A 159 -4.27 -23.28 10.52
CA THR A 159 -4.16 -22.29 11.61
C THR A 159 -5.53 -21.90 12.14
N PHE A 160 -6.49 -21.68 11.24
CA PHE A 160 -7.86 -21.29 11.56
C PHE A 160 -8.81 -22.47 11.80
N ARG A 161 -8.33 -23.70 11.58
CA ARG A 161 -9.12 -24.94 11.68
C ARG A 161 -10.45 -24.82 10.95
N LEU A 162 -10.39 -24.46 9.66
CA LEU A 162 -11.61 -24.31 8.87
C LEU A 162 -12.36 -25.66 8.77
N PRO A 163 -13.70 -25.64 8.69
CA PRO A 163 -14.49 -26.86 8.54
C PRO A 163 -14.06 -27.69 7.34
N VAL A 164 -13.86 -27.07 6.18
CA VAL A 164 -13.40 -27.75 4.96
C VAL A 164 -12.09 -28.52 5.16
N TRP A 165 -11.15 -27.95 5.90
CA TRP A 165 -9.87 -28.62 6.20
C TRP A 165 -10.04 -29.76 7.19
N THR A 166 -10.90 -29.57 8.20
CA THR A 166 -11.17 -30.60 9.21
C THR A 166 -11.84 -31.84 8.59
N GLU A 167 -12.68 -31.62 7.58
CA GLU A 167 -13.42 -32.68 6.89
C GLU A 167 -12.64 -33.31 5.72
N TRP A 168 -11.90 -32.53 4.93
CA TRP A 168 -11.30 -32.96 3.66
C TRP A 168 -9.77 -32.96 3.67
N GLY A 169 -9.15 -32.31 4.65
CA GLY A 169 -7.70 -32.17 4.73
C GLY A 169 -7.13 -31.05 3.86
N ASP A 170 -5.85 -31.18 3.52
CA ASP A 170 -5.11 -30.19 2.74
C ASP A 170 -5.57 -30.15 1.27
N ILE A 171 -5.51 -28.97 0.66
CA ILE A 171 -5.77 -28.76 -0.77
C ILE A 171 -4.74 -29.58 -1.57
N PRO A 172 -5.17 -30.44 -2.50
CA PRO A 172 -4.27 -31.09 -3.46
C PRO A 172 -3.54 -30.08 -4.37
N ARG A 173 -2.25 -30.30 -4.64
CA ARG A 173 -1.42 -29.33 -5.40
C ARG A 173 -1.94 -29.08 -6.82
N ASP A 174 -2.53 -30.08 -7.44
CA ASP A 174 -3.13 -30.05 -8.77
C ASP A 174 -4.38 -29.15 -8.87
N MET A 175 -4.97 -28.73 -7.74
CA MET A 175 -6.08 -27.76 -7.74
C MET A 175 -5.66 -26.34 -8.13
N LEU A 176 -4.36 -26.03 -8.08
CA LEU A 176 -3.80 -24.73 -8.48
C LEU A 176 -2.90 -24.89 -9.71
N PRO A 177 -2.77 -23.84 -10.56
CA PRO A 177 -1.88 -23.89 -11.71
C PRO A 177 -0.45 -24.31 -11.33
N LEU A 178 0.27 -25.01 -12.22
CA LEU A 178 1.65 -25.42 -11.95
C LEU A 178 2.63 -24.22 -11.92
N GLY A 179 2.32 -23.18 -12.69
CA GLY A 179 3.12 -21.96 -12.77
C GLY A 179 2.25 -20.76 -13.19
N PRO A 180 2.85 -19.56 -13.19
CA PRO A 180 2.16 -18.35 -13.62
C PRO A 180 1.75 -18.47 -15.10
N TYR A 181 0.64 -17.81 -15.45
CA TYR A 181 0.12 -17.84 -16.80
C TYR A 181 1.04 -17.08 -17.76
N GLN A 182 1.75 -17.82 -18.61
CA GLN A 182 2.87 -17.33 -19.41
C GLN A 182 2.56 -16.11 -20.30
N PRO A 183 1.40 -16.02 -20.97
CA PRO A 183 1.10 -14.85 -21.80
C PRO A 183 1.03 -13.53 -21.02
N GLU A 184 0.57 -13.56 -19.76
CA GLU A 184 0.56 -12.38 -18.88
C GLU A 184 1.97 -12.02 -18.43
N VAL A 185 2.76 -13.04 -18.07
CA VAL A 185 4.17 -12.87 -17.68
C VAL A 185 4.96 -12.19 -18.79
N GLU A 186 4.78 -12.67 -20.03
CA GLU A 186 5.47 -12.09 -21.20
C GLU A 186 5.00 -10.67 -21.48
N ARG A 187 3.70 -10.38 -21.38
CA ARG A 187 3.21 -9.02 -21.58
C ARG A 187 3.74 -8.04 -20.53
N VAL A 188 3.75 -8.44 -19.26
CA VAL A 188 4.30 -7.63 -18.17
C VAL A 188 5.78 -7.39 -18.37
N ARG A 189 6.51 -8.40 -18.84
CA ARG A 189 7.93 -8.28 -19.20
C ARG A 189 8.15 -7.22 -20.28
N VAL A 190 7.44 -7.31 -21.41
CA VAL A 190 7.56 -6.34 -22.51
C VAL A 190 7.23 -4.92 -22.04
N LEU A 191 6.19 -4.76 -21.22
CA LEU A 191 5.80 -3.45 -20.68
C LEU A 191 6.86 -2.88 -19.73
N LEU A 192 7.45 -3.71 -18.87
CA LEU A 192 8.54 -3.31 -17.98
C LEU A 192 9.80 -2.93 -18.75
N GLU A 193 10.15 -3.67 -19.79
CA GLU A 193 11.29 -3.36 -20.67
C GLU A 193 11.07 -2.03 -21.40
N GLY A 194 9.88 -1.78 -21.94
CA GLY A 194 9.53 -0.50 -22.56
C GLY A 194 9.52 0.68 -21.58
N ALA A 195 8.99 0.48 -20.38
CA ALA A 195 8.99 1.50 -19.33
C ALA A 195 10.42 1.85 -18.88
N ARG A 196 11.32 0.86 -18.77
CA ARG A 196 12.74 1.08 -18.45
C ARG A 196 13.42 1.93 -19.52
N ALA A 197 13.26 1.56 -20.80
CA ALA A 197 13.84 2.31 -21.90
C ALA A 197 13.37 3.78 -21.90
N THR A 198 12.06 4.00 -21.70
CA THR A 198 11.49 5.36 -21.63
C THR A 198 12.08 6.15 -20.45
N SER A 199 12.21 5.52 -19.28
CA SER A 199 12.77 6.19 -18.10
C SER A 199 14.25 6.55 -18.26
N GLU A 200 15.03 5.70 -18.94
CA GLU A 200 16.44 5.96 -19.25
C GLU A 200 16.57 7.17 -20.19
N GLU A 201 15.74 7.24 -21.24
CA GLU A 201 15.68 8.38 -22.15
C GLU A 201 15.32 9.69 -21.44
N GLU A 202 14.35 9.67 -20.53
CA GLU A 202 13.96 10.84 -19.74
C GLU A 202 15.10 11.33 -18.84
N VAL A 203 15.80 10.40 -18.17
CA VAL A 203 16.97 10.72 -17.33
C VAL A 203 18.09 11.33 -18.16
N ASP A 204 18.37 10.77 -19.34
CA ASP A 204 19.39 11.29 -20.24
C ASP A 204 19.03 12.67 -20.80
N ALA A 205 17.76 12.89 -21.16
CA ALA A 205 17.26 14.19 -21.58
C ALA A 205 17.40 15.25 -20.47
N LEU A 206 17.09 14.88 -19.22
CA LEU A 206 17.29 15.76 -18.06
C LEU A 206 18.77 16.08 -17.85
N HIS A 207 19.65 15.09 -17.91
CA HIS A 207 21.09 15.30 -17.80
C HIS A 207 21.63 16.21 -18.92
N ALA A 208 21.17 16.03 -20.16
CA ALA A 208 21.57 16.87 -21.29
C ALA A 208 21.10 18.32 -21.08
N ARG A 209 19.86 18.52 -20.63
CA ARG A 209 19.31 19.84 -20.32
C ARG A 209 20.09 20.55 -19.22
N LEU A 210 20.39 19.85 -18.12
CA LEU A 210 21.18 20.41 -17.02
C LEU A 210 22.60 20.81 -17.47
N LYS A 211 23.26 20.00 -18.31
CA LYS A 211 24.58 20.34 -18.88
C LYS A 211 24.53 21.56 -19.79
N LEU A 212 23.49 21.69 -20.62
CA LEU A 212 23.31 22.86 -21.48
C LEU A 212 23.06 24.12 -20.66
N GLU A 213 22.24 24.05 -19.62
CA GLU A 213 21.98 25.17 -18.72
C GLU A 213 23.25 25.59 -17.97
N GLN A 214 24.04 24.64 -17.49
CA GLN A 214 25.32 24.93 -16.84
C GLN A 214 26.31 25.60 -17.80
N ARG A 215 26.44 25.10 -19.04
CA ARG A 215 27.28 25.73 -20.08
C ARG A 215 26.79 27.13 -20.42
N GLY A 216 25.47 27.33 -20.53
CA GLY A 216 24.88 28.65 -20.78
C GLY A 216 25.18 29.64 -19.66
N ARG A 217 25.09 29.21 -18.40
CA ARG A 217 25.48 30.04 -17.24
C ARG A 217 26.97 30.39 -17.27
N GLN A 218 27.84 29.42 -17.57
CA GLN A 218 29.28 29.65 -17.70
C GLN A 218 29.57 30.68 -18.78
N HIS A 219 28.98 30.52 -19.97
CA HIS A 219 29.18 31.42 -21.10
C HIS A 219 28.63 32.83 -20.81
N ALA A 220 27.52 32.95 -20.08
CA ALA A 220 27.00 34.24 -19.65
C ALA A 220 27.96 34.96 -18.67
N LEU A 221 28.58 34.21 -17.76
CA LEU A 221 29.62 34.76 -16.88
C LEU A 221 30.86 35.19 -17.67
N ASP A 222 31.28 34.40 -18.66
CA ASP A 222 32.44 34.73 -19.51
C ASP A 222 32.20 36.00 -20.35
N LEU A 223 30.96 36.27 -20.78
CA LEU A 223 30.59 37.50 -21.51
C LEU A 223 30.54 38.75 -20.62
N LEU A 224 30.36 38.57 -19.31
CA LEU A 224 30.37 39.66 -18.33
C LEU A 224 31.78 39.94 -17.78
N ASP A 225 32.75 39.03 -18.02
CA ASP A 225 34.14 39.20 -17.62
C ASP A 225 34.88 40.08 -18.64
N ASP A 226 34.95 41.39 -18.37
CA ASP A 226 35.57 42.46 -19.17
C ASP A 226 37.12 42.37 -19.26
N ARG A 227 37.67 41.16 -19.40
CA ARG A 227 39.13 40.97 -19.55
C ARG A 227 39.57 41.25 -20.97
N VAL A 228 40.00 42.48 -21.21
CA VAL A 228 40.73 42.89 -22.42
C VAL A 228 42.06 42.15 -22.47
N TRP A 229 42.18 41.17 -23.38
CA TRP A 229 43.47 40.57 -23.73
C TRP A 229 44.29 41.58 -24.54
N VAL A 230 45.19 42.31 -23.88
CA VAL A 230 46.21 43.10 -24.55
C VAL A 230 47.34 42.17 -24.98
N TYR A 231 47.37 41.80 -26.26
CA TYR A 231 48.55 41.18 -26.87
C TYR A 231 49.71 42.20 -26.82
N ARG A 232 50.80 41.85 -26.13
CA ARG A 232 52.10 42.51 -26.26
C ARG A 232 53.00 41.68 -27.16
#